data_AF-A0A1V4FMB5-F1
#
_entry.id   AF-A0A1V4FMB5-F1
#
_cell.length_a   1.000
_cell.length_b   1.000
_cell.length_c   1.000
_cell.angle_alpha   90.00
_cell.angle_beta   90.00
_cell.angle_gamma   90.00
#
_symmetry.space_group_name_H-M   'P 1'
#
loop_
_entity.id
_entity.type
_entity.pdbx_description
1 polymer ?
#
loop_
_entity_poly.entity_id
_entity_poly.type
_entity_poly.pdbx_seq_one_letter_code
_entity_poly.pdbx_strand_id
1 'polypeptide(L)'
;MTHLNDTMSTSLLTTHKKNAHLTKEERVMIATLKSQGLSNRAIGRQLGVNHQTINNELNRGTVRQLRRQKSNGKIYEYSYYIYSYEAGQATYLEHHRHSGRRRLYYSSKQFLRLADQL
;
A
#
# COMPACT_ATOMS: atom_id res chain seq x y z
N MET A 1 -17.20 -26.50 -23.97
CA MET A 1 -16.95 -26.24 -22.53
C MET A 1 -15.57 -25.62 -22.43
N THR A 2 -15.53 -24.31 -22.23
CA THR A 2 -14.29 -23.53 -22.14
C THR A 2 -13.56 -23.88 -20.85
N HIS A 3 -12.37 -24.47 -20.98
CA HIS A 3 -11.44 -24.66 -19.87
C HIS A 3 -10.86 -23.29 -19.48
N LEU A 4 -11.45 -22.66 -18.47
CA LEU A 4 -10.90 -21.48 -17.80
C LEU A 4 -10.25 -21.90 -16.48
N ASN A 5 -9.13 -22.63 -16.57
CA ASN A 5 -8.35 -23.07 -15.40
C ASN A 5 -6.87 -22.67 -15.49
N ASP A 6 -6.55 -21.57 -16.15
CA ASP A 6 -5.19 -21.04 -16.14
C ASP A 6 -5.11 -19.74 -15.34
N THR A 7 -4.32 -19.83 -14.26
CA THR A 7 -3.67 -18.73 -13.53
C THR A 7 -4.45 -18.02 -12.42
N MET A 8 -5.10 -18.76 -11.52
CA MET A 8 -5.15 -18.32 -10.11
C MET A 8 -4.22 -19.23 -9.32
N SER A 9 -2.94 -18.88 -9.31
CA SER A 9 -1.96 -19.57 -8.48
C SER A 9 -2.41 -19.45 -7.03
N THR A 10 -2.91 -20.56 -6.48
CA THR A 10 -3.24 -20.71 -5.07
C THR A 10 -1.92 -20.85 -4.30
N SER A 11 -1.05 -19.83 -4.35
CA SER A 11 0.12 -19.75 -3.48
C SER A 11 -0.25 -19.02 -2.19
N LEU A 12 -1.06 -19.65 -1.35
CA LEU A 12 -1.42 -19.12 -0.02
C LEU A 12 -0.24 -19.08 0.97
N LEU A 13 0.99 -19.40 0.56
CA LEU A 13 2.14 -19.59 1.47
C LEU A 13 3.50 -19.24 0.85
N THR A 14 3.59 -18.31 -0.09
CA THR A 14 4.91 -17.71 -0.40
C THR A 14 5.26 -16.76 0.74
N THR A 15 6.10 -17.22 1.66
CA THR A 15 6.65 -16.37 2.73
C THR A 15 7.29 -15.13 2.11
N HIS A 16 6.96 -13.96 2.65
CA HIS A 16 7.50 -12.69 2.18
C HIS A 16 9.03 -12.74 2.06
N LYS A 17 9.56 -12.31 0.91
CA LYS A 17 11.01 -12.28 0.68
C LYS A 17 11.67 -11.29 1.63
N LYS A 18 12.64 -11.73 2.42
CA LYS A 18 13.37 -10.86 3.36
C LYS A 18 13.92 -9.61 2.66
N ASN A 19 13.78 -8.45 3.30
CA ASN A 19 14.18 -7.13 2.80
C ASN A 19 13.44 -6.66 1.53
N ALA A 20 12.41 -7.39 1.07
CA ALA A 20 11.52 -6.88 0.04
C ALA A 20 10.48 -5.91 0.64
N HIS A 21 9.86 -5.14 -0.24
CA HIS A 21 8.68 -4.37 0.08
C HIS A 21 7.43 -5.24 -0.12
N LEU A 22 6.37 -4.91 0.64
CA LEU A 22 5.08 -5.55 0.46
C LEU A 22 4.64 -5.45 -1.01
N THR A 23 4.17 -6.55 -1.58
CA THR A 23 3.54 -6.56 -2.89
C THR A 23 2.09 -6.05 -2.81
N LYS A 24 1.42 -5.94 -3.95
CA LYS A 24 0.00 -5.58 -3.97
C LYS A 24 -0.84 -6.70 -3.35
N GLU A 25 -0.51 -7.95 -3.66
CA GLU A 25 -1.19 -9.15 -3.18
C GLU A 25 -1.05 -9.27 -1.66
N GLU A 26 0.15 -9.01 -1.12
CA GLU A 26 0.37 -9.02 0.33
C GLU A 26 -0.44 -7.93 1.05
N ARG A 27 -0.59 -6.74 0.45
CA ARG A 27 -1.46 -5.69 1.01
C ARG A 27 -2.94 -6.08 0.98
N VAL A 28 -3.40 -6.74 -0.08
CA VAL A 28 -4.76 -7.30 -0.15
C VAL A 28 -4.95 -8.34 0.95
N MET A 29 -3.98 -9.24 1.17
CA MET A 29 -4.03 -10.20 2.26
C MET A 29 -4.08 -9.52 3.63
N ILE A 30 -3.30 -8.45 3.86
CA ILE A 30 -3.37 -7.66 5.10
C ILE A 30 -4.79 -7.12 5.32
N ALA A 31 -5.44 -6.58 4.28
CA ALA A 31 -6.80 -6.08 4.38
C ALA A 31 -7.79 -7.18 4.78
N THR A 32 -7.71 -8.35 4.12
CA THR A 32 -8.57 -9.51 4.41
C THR A 32 -8.34 -10.07 5.82
N LEU A 33 -7.10 -10.25 6.24
CA LEU A 33 -6.80 -10.76 7.59
C LEU A 33 -7.20 -9.75 8.67
N LYS A 34 -7.09 -8.45 8.39
CA LYS A 34 -7.53 -7.41 9.31
C LYS A 34 -9.05 -7.38 9.47
N SER A 35 -9.82 -7.58 8.39
CA SER A 35 -11.28 -7.67 8.45
C SER A 35 -11.77 -8.91 9.21
N GLN A 36 -10.97 -9.99 9.22
CA GLN A 36 -11.17 -11.17 10.06
C GLN A 36 -10.81 -10.95 11.54
N GLY A 37 -10.35 -9.76 11.93
CA GLY A 37 -10.05 -9.40 13.31
C GLY A 37 -8.66 -9.83 13.81
N LEU A 38 -7.76 -10.26 12.92
CA LEU A 38 -6.43 -10.68 13.35
C LEU A 38 -5.60 -9.48 13.86
N SER A 39 -4.77 -9.75 14.87
CA SER A 39 -3.79 -8.79 15.37
C SER A 39 -2.64 -8.61 14.38
N ASN A 40 -1.99 -7.44 14.38
CA ASN A 40 -0.86 -7.14 13.49
C ASN A 40 0.29 -8.16 13.65
N ARG A 41 0.46 -8.73 14.85
CA ARG A 41 1.43 -9.81 15.13
C ARG A 41 1.02 -11.12 14.46
N ALA A 42 -0.25 -11.50 14.53
CA ALA A 42 -0.75 -12.70 13.87
C ALA A 42 -0.63 -12.60 12.35
N ILE A 43 -1.02 -11.45 11.77
CA ILE A 43 -0.86 -11.16 10.34
C ILE A 43 0.62 -11.25 9.95
N GLY A 44 1.51 -10.64 10.72
CA GLY A 44 2.95 -10.70 10.47
C GLY A 44 3.50 -12.13 10.45
N ARG A 45 3.09 -12.97 11.40
CA ARG A 45 3.48 -14.40 11.43
C ARG A 45 3.00 -15.16 10.21
N GLN A 46 1.76 -14.93 9.78
CA GLN A 46 1.17 -15.62 8.62
C GLN A 46 1.84 -15.24 7.30
N LEU A 47 2.21 -13.97 7.14
CA LEU A 47 2.88 -13.47 5.93
C LEU A 47 4.42 -13.61 5.98
N GLY A 48 4.99 -13.98 7.12
CA GLY A 48 6.45 -14.00 7.31
C GLY A 48 7.09 -12.60 7.38
N VAL A 49 6.33 -11.58 7.79
CA VAL A 49 6.79 -10.19 7.94
C VAL A 49 6.77 -9.74 9.40
N ASN A 50 7.62 -8.76 9.73
CA ASN A 50 7.58 -8.16 11.05
C ASN A 50 6.25 -7.42 11.27
N HIS A 51 5.62 -7.58 12.43
CA HIS A 51 4.42 -6.85 12.84
C HIS A 51 4.53 -5.32 12.69
N GLN A 52 5.74 -4.76 12.81
CA GLN A 52 5.99 -3.34 12.56
C GLN A 52 5.73 -2.96 11.09
N THR A 53 6.07 -3.83 10.14
CA THR A 53 5.77 -3.64 8.71
C THR A 53 4.26 -3.55 8.50
N ILE A 54 3.49 -4.44 9.15
CA ILE A 54 2.02 -4.41 9.12
C ILE A 54 1.49 -3.10 9.70
N ASN A 55 2.01 -2.65 10.85
CA ASN A 55 1.60 -1.40 11.48
C ASN A 55 1.86 -0.19 10.58
N ASN A 56 3.05 -0.12 9.97
CA ASN A 56 3.42 0.95 9.05
C ASN A 56 2.52 0.96 7.80
N GLU A 57 2.20 -0.21 7.27
CA GLU A 57 1.29 -0.35 6.12
C GLU A 57 -0.12 0.12 6.47
N LEU A 58 -0.68 -0.34 7.60
CA LEU A 58 -2.00 0.09 8.06
C LEU A 58 -2.05 1.61 8.27
N ASN A 59 -1.02 2.20 8.87
CA ASN A 59 -0.97 3.66 9.08
C ASN A 59 -0.93 4.45 7.76
N ARG A 60 -0.27 3.91 6.72
CA ARG A 60 -0.25 4.55 5.39
C ARG A 60 -1.59 4.43 4.67
N GLY A 61 -2.24 3.27 4.78
CA GLY A 61 -3.49 2.99 4.05
C GLY A 61 -4.78 3.30 4.81
N THR A 62 -4.70 3.71 6.07
CA THR A 62 -5.89 4.07 6.86
C THR A 62 -6.42 5.42 6.41
N VAL A 63 -7.62 5.42 5.84
CA VAL A 63 -8.30 6.61 5.32
C VAL A 63 -9.53 6.94 6.15
N ARG A 64 -9.77 8.24 6.35
CA ARG A 64 -10.98 8.74 6.99
C ARG A 64 -12.13 8.74 5.97
N GLN A 65 -13.18 8.00 6.27
CA GLN A 65 -14.41 7.94 5.50
C GLN A 65 -15.53 8.68 6.24
N LEU A 66 -16.43 9.31 5.49
CA LEU A 66 -17.59 10.02 6.03
C LEU A 66 -18.86 9.29 5.60
N ARG A 67 -19.66 8.86 6.57
CA ARG A 67 -21.01 8.34 6.34
C ARG A 67 -22.01 9.45 6.63
N ARG A 68 -22.80 9.81 5.63
CA ARG A 68 -23.86 10.82 5.76
C ARG A 68 -25.21 10.12 5.80
N GLN A 69 -25.99 10.40 6.83
CA GLN A 69 -27.34 9.88 6.99
C GLN A 69 -28.32 11.05 7.00
N LYS A 70 -29.37 10.96 6.19
CA LYS A 70 -30.47 11.93 6.20
C LYS A 70 -31.65 11.32 6.94
N SER A 71 -32.22 12.04 7.89
CA SER A 71 -33.44 11.65 8.60
C SER A 71 -34.23 12.89 8.98
N ASN A 72 -35.54 12.91 8.67
CA ASN A 72 -36.47 14.00 8.98
C ASN A 72 -35.92 15.40 8.65
N GLY A 73 -35.34 15.57 7.46
CA GLY A 73 -34.77 16.85 7.00
C GLY A 73 -33.43 17.25 7.63
N LYS A 74 -32.91 16.50 8.60
CA LYS A 74 -31.58 16.71 9.20
C LYS A 74 -30.53 15.79 8.60
N ILE A 75 -29.32 16.31 8.46
CA ILE A 75 -28.14 15.57 7.99
C ILE A 75 -27.25 15.26 9.18
N TYR A 76 -26.92 13.98 9.37
CA TYR A 76 -25.99 13.50 10.36
C TYR A 76 -24.74 12.96 9.67
N GLU A 77 -23.56 13.36 10.15
CA GLU A 77 -22.28 12.95 9.58
C GLU A 77 -21.47 12.17 10.60
N TYR A 78 -21.01 10.99 10.21
CA TYR A 78 -20.23 10.09 11.04
C TYR A 78 -18.91 9.82 10.35
N SER A 79 -17.80 10.15 10.99
CA SER A 79 -16.47 9.80 10.49
C SER A 79 -16.00 8.48 11.06
N TYR A 80 -15.40 7.65 10.22
CA TYR A 80 -14.83 6.37 10.60
C TYR A 80 -13.57 6.10 9.77
N TYR A 81 -12.71 5.20 10.24
CA TYR A 81 -11.45 4.90 9.59
C TYR A 81 -11.48 3.50 9.01
N ILE A 82 -11.07 3.37 7.75
CA ILE A 82 -10.96 2.08 7.06
C ILE A 82 -9.56 1.97 6.49
N TYR A 83 -8.97 0.79 6.58
CA TYR A 83 -7.76 0.48 5.83
C TYR A 83 -8.10 0.17 4.37
N SER A 84 -7.52 0.93 3.44
CA SER A 84 -7.58 0.68 2.00
C SER A 84 -6.18 0.33 1.47
N TYR A 85 -6.04 -0.86 0.89
CA TYR A 85 -4.78 -1.31 0.29
C TYR A 85 -4.35 -0.41 -0.88
N GLU A 86 -5.31 0.16 -1.62
CA GLU A 86 -5.05 1.07 -2.75
C GLU A 86 -4.49 2.40 -2.25
N ALA A 87 -5.07 2.95 -1.18
CA ALA A 87 -4.56 4.15 -0.55
C ALA A 87 -3.15 3.93 0.00
N GLY A 88 -2.92 2.79 0.69
CA GLY A 88 -1.59 2.43 1.21
C GLY A 88 -0.54 2.32 0.10
N GLN A 89 -0.91 1.70 -1.03
CA GLN A 89 -0.05 1.62 -2.21
C GLN A 89 0.25 3.00 -2.81
N ALA A 90 -0.76 3.85 -2.98
CA ALA A 90 -0.60 5.19 -3.54
C ALA A 90 0.33 6.06 -2.67
N THR A 91 0.11 6.07 -1.35
CA THR A 91 0.98 6.78 -0.40
C THR A 91 2.41 6.26 -0.43
N TYR A 92 2.59 4.93 -0.53
CA TYR A 92 3.92 4.35 -0.67
C TYR A 92 4.63 4.82 -1.95
N LEU A 93 3.95 4.78 -3.10
CA LEU A 93 4.52 5.22 -4.37
C LEU A 93 4.88 6.70 -4.33
N GLU A 94 4.03 7.54 -3.75
CA GLU A 94 4.32 8.97 -3.63
C GLU A 94 5.54 9.23 -2.76
N HIS A 95 5.65 8.58 -1.60
CA HIS A 95 6.86 8.66 -0.76
C HIS A 95 8.10 8.14 -1.50
N HIS A 96 7.95 7.09 -2.30
CA HIS A 96 9.05 6.52 -3.08
C HIS A 96 9.53 7.46 -4.18
N ARG A 97 8.65 8.25 -4.81
CA ARG A 97 9.04 9.27 -5.80
C ARG A 97 9.95 10.35 -5.21
N HIS A 98 9.74 10.70 -3.94
CA HIS A 98 10.59 11.64 -3.20
C HIS A 98 11.84 10.97 -2.62
N SER A 99 11.91 9.64 -2.69
CA SER A 99 13.03 8.85 -2.18
C SER A 99 14.06 8.64 -3.29
N GLY A 100 15.21 9.31 -3.20
CA GLY A 100 16.31 9.09 -4.13
C GLY A 100 17.36 10.19 -4.08
N ARG A 101 18.61 9.82 -4.29
CA ARG A 101 19.69 10.80 -4.41
C ARG A 101 19.55 11.54 -5.74
N ARG A 102 19.25 12.84 -5.70
CA ARG A 102 19.28 13.68 -6.91
C ARG A 102 20.70 13.65 -7.48
N ARG A 103 20.85 13.34 -8.78
CA ARG A 103 22.17 13.28 -9.41
C ARG A 103 22.75 14.69 -9.50
N LEU A 104 24.02 14.84 -9.10
CA LEU A 104 24.68 16.15 -8.94
C LEU A 104 24.72 17.00 -10.22
N TYR A 105 24.68 16.36 -11.39
CA TYR A 105 24.70 17.07 -12.66
C TYR A 105 23.37 17.78 -12.99
N TYR A 106 22.23 17.33 -12.44
CA TYR A 106 20.95 18.05 -12.59
C TYR A 106 20.96 19.40 -11.85
N SER A 107 21.84 19.59 -10.87
CA SER A 107 22.02 20.89 -10.20
C SER A 107 22.98 21.84 -10.93
N SER A 108 23.77 21.36 -11.90
CA SER A 108 24.72 22.20 -12.65
C SER A 108 24.16 22.59 -14.01
N LYS A 109 23.72 23.85 -14.13
CA LYS A 109 23.26 24.43 -15.41
C LYS A 109 24.34 24.42 -16.49
N GLN A 110 25.62 24.55 -16.11
CA GLN A 110 26.74 24.49 -17.05
C GLN A 110 26.90 23.09 -17.65
N PHE A 111 26.76 22.04 -16.84
CA PHE A 111 26.89 20.67 -17.32
C PHE A 111 25.80 20.33 -18.33
N LEU A 112 24.54 20.68 -18.05
CA LEU A 112 23.42 20.40 -18.97
C LEU A 112 23.63 21.08 -20.34
N ARG A 113 24.04 22.35 -20.34
CA ARG A 113 24.35 23.09 -21.59
C ARG A 113 25.45 22.44 -22.43
N LEU A 114 26.48 21.88 -21.78
CA LEU A 114 27.58 21.21 -22.45
C LEU A 114 27.15 19.86 -23.03
N ALA A 115 26.29 19.13 -22.31
CA ALA A 115 25.77 17.85 -22.77
C ALA A 115 24.81 17.99 -23.96
N ASP A 116 24.02 19.06 -24.02
CA ASP A 116 23.10 19.34 -25.13
C ASP A 116 23.81 19.74 -26.44
N GLN A 117 25.12 20.03 -26.38
CA GLN A 117 25.95 20.46 -27.53
C GLN A 117 26.75 19.31 -28.17
N LEU A 118 26.64 18.09 -27.65
CA LEU A 118 27.24 16.85 -28.18
C LEU A 118 26.21 16.05 -28.96
#